data_AF-A0A8T4REE1-F1
#
_entry.id   AF-A0A8T4REE1-F1
#
_cell.length_a   1.000
_cell.length_b   1.000
_cell.length_c   1.000
_cell.angle_alpha   90.00
_cell.angle_beta   90.00
_cell.angle_gamma   90.00
#
_symmetry.space_group_name_H-M   'P 1'
#
loop_
_entity.id
_entity.type
_entity.pdbx_description
1 polymer ?
#
loop_
_entity_poly.entity_id
_entity_poly.type
_entity_poly.pdbx_seq_one_letter_code
_entity_poly.pdbx_strand_id
1 'polypeptide(L)'
;MITFNKNIINKTINKEKLQICLKNYLAGALVYALGIALCRYLPYYKKLLRPEAQMTLLIFYLCFLLLSPIYGLYNLFYSNSSEIKLPKSKPFLFIQAIKKLLNEEKIDFEEKTEIKTAVLFLLVKIFFLPLMINFAFSNFQQLGSPSISFFSYSFLLTLFFTIDTIIFAVAYSLESSYLKNTVRSVEPTLLGWTASLICYPPFNTIVGKYIPWGANDHVFFWNQTLTMSFHFLLVILLLIYVSSSIALGTKASNLTNRGIVSKFPYSIVRHPAHISKCTLWWITILPVLNWKFFLGMSFWTFVYYLRAYTEEKHLSQDPDYIVYKEKVKWKFIPGLI
;
A
#
# COMPACT_ATOMS: atom_id res chain seq x y z
N MET A 1 1.20 38.51 33.36
CA MET A 1 -0.11 38.02 33.86
C MET A 1 -0.83 37.36 32.69
N ILE A 2 -0.62 36.06 32.49
CA ILE A 2 -1.27 35.29 31.43
C ILE A 2 -2.62 34.86 31.98
N THR A 3 -3.69 35.50 31.52
CA THR A 3 -5.07 35.12 31.83
C THR A 3 -5.37 33.77 31.19
N PHE A 4 -5.12 32.68 31.93
CA PHE A 4 -5.68 31.38 31.61
C PHE A 4 -7.21 31.51 31.59
N ASN A 5 -7.77 31.38 30.39
CA ASN A 5 -9.18 31.52 30.11
C ASN A 5 -9.97 30.50 30.97
N LYS A 6 -10.60 30.96 32.06
CA LYS A 6 -11.40 30.15 33.00
C LYS A 6 -12.57 29.41 32.33
N ASN A 7 -12.89 29.72 31.07
CA ASN A 7 -13.90 29.02 30.28
C ASN A 7 -13.53 27.60 29.85
N ILE A 8 -12.29 27.14 30.08
CA ILE A 8 -11.88 25.75 29.77
C ILE A 8 -12.43 24.76 30.83
N ILE A 9 -12.65 25.20 32.06
CA ILE A 9 -12.93 24.30 33.20
C ILE A 9 -14.41 23.85 33.25
N ASN A 10 -15.33 24.54 32.56
CA ASN A 10 -16.78 24.25 32.60
C ASN A 10 -17.35 23.56 31.34
N LYS A 11 -16.51 22.98 30.46
CA LYS A 11 -17.04 22.10 29.40
C LYS A 11 -17.41 20.74 30.00
N THR A 12 -18.70 20.48 30.18
CA THR A 12 -19.23 19.18 30.57
C THR A 12 -18.76 18.12 29.56
N ILE A 13 -17.97 17.14 30.02
CA ILE A 13 -17.49 16.04 29.17
C ILE A 13 -18.70 15.26 28.67
N ASN A 14 -18.88 15.22 27.34
CA ASN A 14 -19.89 14.38 26.73
C ASN A 14 -19.51 12.91 26.94
N LYS A 15 -20.26 12.19 27.79
CA LYS A 15 -20.00 10.79 28.16
C LYS A 15 -20.00 9.86 26.94
N GLU A 16 -20.85 10.09 25.94
CA GLU A 16 -20.90 9.27 24.72
C GLU A 16 -19.64 9.47 23.87
N LYS A 17 -19.19 10.72 23.69
CA LYS A 17 -17.93 11.02 22.99
C LYS A 17 -16.74 10.36 23.68
N LEU A 18 -16.68 10.41 25.03
CA LEU A 18 -15.65 9.73 25.80
C LEU A 18 -15.69 8.20 25.59
N GLN A 19 -16.87 7.59 25.62
CA GLN A 19 -17.02 6.16 25.37
C GLN A 19 -16.53 5.76 23.97
N ILE A 20 -16.83 6.54 22.93
CA ILE A 20 -16.37 6.27 21.57
C ILE A 20 -14.85 6.39 21.48
N CYS A 21 -14.25 7.43 22.05
CA CYS A 21 -12.79 7.59 22.11
C CYS A 21 -12.11 6.40 22.79
N LEU A 22 -12.62 5.97 23.94
CA LEU A 22 -12.09 4.83 24.68
C LEU A 22 -12.23 3.53 23.88
N LYS A 23 -13.40 3.29 23.27
CA LYS A 23 -13.65 2.11 22.42
C LYS A 23 -12.70 2.09 21.21
N ASN A 24 -12.51 3.21 20.54
CA ASN A 24 -11.59 3.34 19.41
C ASN A 24 -10.13 3.06 19.84
N TYR A 25 -9.71 3.60 20.98
CA TYR A 25 -8.36 3.41 21.52
C TYR A 25 -8.11 1.95 21.91
N LEU A 26 -8.97 1.37 22.75
CA LEU A 26 -8.83 -0.01 23.24
C LEU A 26 -8.90 -1.02 22.09
N ALA A 27 -9.81 -0.81 21.13
CA ALA A 27 -9.88 -1.65 19.96
C ALA A 27 -8.61 -1.57 19.10
N GLY A 28 -8.09 -0.36 18.90
CA GLY A 28 -6.82 -0.15 18.21
C GLY A 28 -5.66 -0.84 18.92
N ALA A 29 -5.55 -0.67 20.25
CA ALA A 29 -4.51 -1.29 21.05
C ALA A 29 -4.52 -2.81 20.90
N LEU A 30 -5.71 -3.44 21.04
CA LEU A 30 -5.85 -4.89 20.91
C LEU A 30 -5.53 -5.40 19.50
N VAL A 31 -6.15 -4.82 18.46
CA VAL A 31 -6.00 -5.29 17.08
C VAL A 31 -4.58 -5.08 16.57
N TYR A 32 -3.96 -3.94 16.89
CA TYR A 32 -2.58 -3.70 16.49
C TYR A 32 -1.59 -4.56 17.30
N ALA A 33 -1.81 -4.79 18.60
CA ALA A 33 -1.01 -5.74 19.38
C ALA A 33 -1.05 -7.15 18.76
N LEU A 34 -2.24 -7.61 18.35
CA LEU A 34 -2.40 -8.88 17.64
C LEU A 34 -1.64 -8.89 16.32
N GLY A 35 -1.71 -7.81 15.54
CA GLY A 35 -0.94 -7.65 14.31
C GLY A 35 0.58 -7.74 14.53
N ILE A 36 1.09 -7.10 15.59
CA ILE A 36 2.51 -7.19 15.99
C ILE A 36 2.86 -8.62 16.42
N ALA A 37 2.01 -9.27 17.21
CA ALA A 37 2.22 -10.65 17.63
C ALA A 37 2.27 -11.60 16.42
N LEU A 38 1.38 -11.44 15.44
CA LEU A 38 1.42 -12.19 14.19
C LEU A 38 2.73 -11.96 13.43
N CYS A 39 3.19 -10.72 13.33
CA CYS A 39 4.46 -10.41 12.65
C CYS A 39 5.69 -11.01 13.36
N ARG A 40 5.65 -11.15 14.69
CA ARG A 40 6.78 -11.66 15.49
C ARG A 40 6.81 -13.18 15.63
N TYR A 41 5.64 -13.79 15.77
CA TYR A 41 5.54 -15.19 16.18
C TYR A 41 5.06 -16.12 15.06
N LEU A 42 4.34 -15.62 14.06
CA LEU A 42 3.92 -16.48 12.95
C LEU A 42 5.17 -16.91 12.16
N PRO A 43 5.40 -18.22 11.92
CA PRO A 43 6.63 -18.70 11.28
C PRO A 43 6.93 -18.05 9.93
N TYR A 44 5.89 -17.71 9.18
CA TYR A 44 6.02 -17.00 7.90
C TYR A 44 6.68 -15.62 8.08
N TYR A 45 6.08 -14.73 8.88
CA TYR A 45 6.61 -13.39 9.08
C TYR A 45 7.95 -13.39 9.83
N LYS A 46 8.12 -14.29 10.81
CA LYS A 46 9.39 -14.42 11.54
C LYS A 46 10.57 -14.74 10.61
N LYS A 47 10.35 -15.53 9.56
CA LYS A 47 11.37 -15.86 8.55
C LYS A 47 11.55 -14.77 7.51
N LEU A 48 10.46 -14.09 7.13
CA LEU A 48 10.47 -13.08 6.06
C LEU A 48 11.00 -11.72 6.51
N LEU A 49 10.60 -11.28 7.72
CA LEU A 49 10.81 -9.91 8.19
C LEU A 49 12.14 -9.78 8.92
N ARG A 50 12.95 -8.84 8.45
CA ARG A 50 14.19 -8.40 9.10
C ARG A 50 13.91 -7.85 10.51
N PRO A 51 14.87 -7.96 11.45
CA PRO A 51 14.72 -7.42 12.81
C PRO A 51 14.34 -5.94 12.84
N GLU A 52 14.92 -5.13 11.94
CA GLU A 52 14.64 -3.70 11.82
C GLU A 52 13.18 -3.45 11.45
N ALA A 53 12.63 -4.23 10.51
CA ALA A 53 11.23 -4.12 10.11
C ALA A 53 10.28 -4.50 11.27
N GLN A 54 10.60 -5.56 12.01
CA GLN A 54 9.83 -5.94 13.20
C GLN A 54 9.90 -4.89 14.32
N MET A 55 11.05 -4.22 14.45
CA MET A 55 11.25 -3.14 15.41
C MET A 55 10.48 -1.89 15.00
N THR A 56 10.50 -1.49 13.73
CA THR A 56 9.71 -0.37 13.21
C THR A 56 8.22 -0.56 13.44
N LEU A 57 7.68 -1.77 13.20
CA LEU A 57 6.29 -2.08 13.49
C LEU A 57 5.96 -1.92 14.98
N LEU A 58 6.86 -2.37 15.87
CA LEU A 58 6.70 -2.15 17.31
C LEU A 58 6.73 -0.66 17.66
N ILE A 59 7.65 0.12 17.08
CA ILE A 59 7.72 1.56 17.30
C ILE A 59 6.41 2.23 16.87
N PHE A 60 5.84 1.88 15.71
CA PHE A 60 4.55 2.40 15.28
C PHE A 60 3.42 2.06 16.26
N TYR A 61 3.43 0.84 16.80
CA TYR A 61 2.46 0.45 17.83
C TYR A 61 2.64 1.25 19.13
N LEU A 62 3.88 1.44 19.60
CA LEU A 62 4.16 2.26 20.79
C LEU A 62 3.78 3.73 20.57
N CYS A 63 4.09 4.29 19.41
CA CYS A 63 3.63 5.63 19.02
C CYS A 63 2.11 5.72 19.02
N PHE A 64 1.40 4.69 18.52
CA PHE A 64 -0.06 4.65 18.59
C PHE A 64 -0.56 4.67 20.05
N LEU A 65 0.01 3.84 20.94
CA LEU A 65 -0.37 3.79 22.35
C LEU A 65 -0.17 5.14 23.06
N LEU A 66 0.89 5.87 22.72
CA LEU A 66 1.20 7.17 23.33
C LEU A 66 0.37 8.32 22.72
N LEU A 67 0.25 8.38 21.40
CA LEU A 67 -0.34 9.51 20.70
C LEU A 67 -1.87 9.41 20.59
N SER A 68 -2.44 8.21 20.52
CA SER A 68 -3.88 8.03 20.34
C SER A 68 -4.70 8.54 21.53
N PRO A 69 -4.31 8.36 22.81
CA PRO A 69 -5.01 8.97 23.94
C PRO A 69 -4.97 10.50 23.90
N ILE A 70 -3.81 11.08 23.56
CA ILE A 70 -3.63 12.53 23.43
C ILE A 70 -4.57 13.08 22.34
N TYR A 71 -4.61 12.42 21.18
CA TYR A 71 -5.52 12.77 20.10
C TYR A 71 -7.00 12.62 20.49
N GLY A 72 -7.33 11.57 21.24
CA GLY A 72 -8.68 11.36 21.78
C GLY A 72 -9.12 12.46 22.75
N LEU A 73 -8.22 12.89 23.64
CA LEU A 73 -8.46 14.01 24.58
C LEU A 73 -8.60 15.33 23.82
N TYR A 74 -7.73 15.58 22.83
CA TYR A 74 -7.84 16.77 21.99
C TYR A 74 -9.23 16.86 21.33
N ASN A 75 -9.70 15.78 20.71
CA ASN A 75 -11.03 15.75 20.10
C ASN A 75 -12.17 15.88 21.12
N LEU A 76 -11.98 15.39 22.35
CA LEU A 76 -12.97 15.48 23.42
C LEU A 76 -13.18 16.93 23.88
N PHE A 77 -12.12 17.72 24.00
CA PHE A 77 -12.17 19.09 24.55
C PHE A 77 -12.27 20.20 23.49
N TYR A 78 -11.62 20.01 22.34
CA TYR A 78 -11.41 21.06 21.34
C TYR A 78 -12.19 20.90 20.04
N SER A 79 -12.76 19.72 19.76
CA SER A 79 -13.62 19.59 18.57
C SER A 79 -14.92 20.36 18.79
N ASN A 80 -15.03 21.53 18.14
CA ASN A 80 -16.22 22.38 18.12
C ASN A 80 -17.36 21.81 17.25
N SER A 81 -17.22 20.60 16.72
CA SER A 81 -18.27 19.96 15.93
C SER A 81 -19.48 19.65 16.82
N SER A 82 -20.57 20.38 16.57
CA SER A 82 -21.94 20.07 17.00
C SER A 82 -22.41 18.70 16.50
N GLU A 83 -21.73 18.12 15.51
CA GLU A 83 -21.90 16.73 15.11
C GLU A 83 -21.39 15.76 16.18
N ILE A 84 -22.30 14.92 16.66
CA ILE A 84 -22.12 13.96 17.76
C ILE A 84 -21.30 12.74 17.34
N LYS A 85 -21.16 12.45 16.04
CA LYS A 85 -20.56 11.18 15.57
C LYS A 85 -19.07 11.32 15.29
N LEU A 86 -18.26 11.11 16.33
CA LEU A 86 -16.86 10.71 16.13
C LEU A 86 -16.82 9.44 15.27
N PRO A 87 -15.99 9.38 14.21
CA PRO A 87 -15.95 8.22 13.34
C PRO A 87 -15.44 6.99 14.11
N LYS A 88 -16.07 5.85 13.83
CA LYS A 88 -15.63 4.55 14.33
C LYS A 88 -14.29 4.19 13.68
N SER A 89 -13.31 3.77 14.48
CA SER A 89 -12.04 3.28 13.95
C SER A 89 -12.23 1.92 13.28
N LYS A 90 -11.41 1.59 12.28
CA LYS A 90 -11.45 0.27 11.64
C LYS A 90 -11.18 -0.89 12.62
N PRO A 91 -10.23 -0.78 13.57
CA PRO A 91 -10.13 -1.75 14.66
C PRO A 91 -11.41 -1.90 15.47
N PHE A 92 -12.11 -0.81 15.77
CA PHE A 92 -13.38 -0.85 16.49
C PHE A 92 -14.47 -1.57 15.68
N LEU A 93 -14.61 -1.25 14.39
CA LEU A 93 -15.53 -1.93 13.48
C LEU A 93 -15.22 -3.43 13.35
N PHE A 94 -13.94 -3.80 13.36
CA PHE A 94 -13.52 -5.20 13.33
C PHE A 94 -13.94 -5.98 14.58
N ILE A 95 -13.70 -5.42 15.78
CA ILE A 95 -14.17 -6.05 17.03
C ILE A 95 -15.70 -6.09 17.07
N GLN A 96 -16.36 -5.03 16.61
CA GLN A 96 -17.81 -4.97 16.50
C GLN A 96 -18.34 -6.10 15.61
N ALA A 97 -17.70 -6.36 14.46
CA ALA A 97 -18.05 -7.45 13.57
C ALA A 97 -17.94 -8.83 14.23
N ILE A 98 -16.87 -9.08 14.97
CA ILE A 98 -16.69 -10.34 15.72
C ILE A 98 -17.78 -10.50 16.76
N LYS A 99 -18.05 -9.46 17.56
CA LYS A 99 -19.08 -9.51 18.60
C LYS A 99 -20.46 -9.82 18.00
N LYS A 100 -20.82 -9.15 16.90
CA LYS A 100 -22.10 -9.38 16.22
C LYS A 100 -22.21 -10.78 15.63
N LEU A 101 -21.11 -11.31 15.07
CA LEU A 101 -21.07 -12.68 14.57
C LEU A 101 -21.29 -13.71 15.69
N LEU A 102 -20.66 -13.50 16.85
CA LEU A 102 -20.83 -14.39 18.03
C LEU A 102 -22.24 -14.33 18.63
N ASN A 103 -22.90 -13.17 18.53
CA ASN A 103 -24.23 -12.94 19.08
C ASN A 103 -25.37 -13.14 18.08
N GLU A 104 -25.08 -13.55 16.83
CA GLU A 104 -26.04 -13.66 15.73
C GLU A 104 -26.89 -12.39 15.51
N GLU A 105 -26.29 -11.22 15.74
CA GLU A 105 -26.98 -9.93 15.61
C GLU A 105 -27.21 -9.57 14.13
N LYS A 106 -28.40 -9.05 13.81
CA LYS A 106 -28.68 -8.49 12.48
C LYS A 106 -27.79 -7.27 12.22
N ILE A 107 -27.23 -7.20 11.01
CA ILE A 107 -26.41 -6.09 10.54
C ILE A 107 -27.15 -5.43 9.38
N ASP A 108 -27.36 -4.12 9.47
CA ASP A 108 -27.94 -3.36 8.38
C ASP A 108 -26.95 -3.24 7.19
N PHE A 109 -27.43 -2.74 6.06
CA PHE A 109 -26.64 -2.71 4.83
C PHE A 109 -25.44 -1.73 4.90
N GLU A 110 -25.63 -0.57 5.54
CA GLU A 110 -24.62 0.48 5.64
C GLU A 110 -23.48 0.04 6.57
N GLU A 111 -23.82 -0.45 7.76
CA GLU A 111 -22.88 -0.99 8.74
C GLU A 111 -22.14 -2.20 8.18
N LYS A 112 -22.82 -3.07 7.41
CA LYS A 112 -22.17 -4.20 6.72
C LYS A 112 -21.10 -3.72 5.75
N THR A 113 -21.32 -2.60 5.06
CA THR A 113 -20.35 -2.01 4.12
C THR A 113 -19.14 -1.42 4.85
N GLU A 114 -19.37 -0.71 5.95
CA GLU A 114 -18.29 -0.19 6.82
C GLU A 114 -17.45 -1.32 7.43
N ILE A 115 -18.10 -2.33 8.02
CA ILE A 115 -17.46 -3.51 8.59
C ILE A 115 -16.63 -4.24 7.53
N LYS A 116 -17.20 -4.49 6.36
CA LYS A 116 -16.49 -5.16 5.25
C LYS A 116 -15.23 -4.38 4.87
N THR A 117 -15.34 -3.06 4.73
CA THR A 117 -14.21 -2.19 4.40
C THR A 117 -13.14 -2.24 5.50
N ALA A 118 -13.54 -2.20 6.77
CA ALA A 118 -12.62 -2.27 7.91
C ALA A 118 -11.87 -3.61 7.96
N VAL A 119 -12.59 -4.74 7.85
CA VAL A 119 -12.00 -6.09 7.86
C VAL A 119 -11.01 -6.26 6.72
N LEU A 120 -11.44 -5.97 5.47
CA LEU A 120 -10.58 -6.12 4.30
C LEU A 120 -9.36 -5.19 4.38
N PHE A 121 -9.53 -3.97 4.91
CA PHE A 121 -8.40 -3.05 5.06
C PHE A 121 -7.38 -3.50 6.10
N LEU A 122 -7.83 -4.12 7.20
CA LEU A 122 -6.91 -4.71 8.19
C LEU A 122 -6.12 -5.88 7.58
N LEU A 123 -6.74 -6.67 6.69
CA LEU A 123 -6.05 -7.70 5.91
C LEU A 123 -5.01 -7.09 4.94
N VAL A 124 -5.35 -6.00 4.25
CA VAL A 124 -4.39 -5.25 3.42
C VAL A 124 -3.22 -4.78 4.28
N LYS A 125 -3.50 -4.16 5.44
CA LYS A 125 -2.47 -3.64 6.34
C LYS A 125 -1.55 -4.74 6.88
N ILE A 126 -2.09 -5.83 7.43
CA ILE A 126 -1.26 -6.89 8.02
C ILE A 126 -0.36 -7.57 6.98
N PHE A 127 -0.80 -7.64 5.71
CA PHE A 127 0.00 -8.22 4.64
C PHE A 127 1.02 -7.23 4.06
N PHE A 128 0.58 -6.06 3.59
CA PHE A 128 1.43 -5.15 2.84
C PHE A 128 2.31 -4.24 3.70
N LEU A 129 1.85 -3.80 4.88
CA LEU A 129 2.64 -2.86 5.69
C LEU A 129 3.98 -3.48 6.14
N PRO A 130 4.01 -4.68 6.76
CA PRO A 130 5.28 -5.32 7.13
C PRO A 130 6.18 -5.58 5.92
N LEU A 131 5.57 -6.00 4.80
CA LEU A 131 6.29 -6.31 3.58
C LEU A 131 6.99 -5.08 2.98
N MET A 132 6.29 -3.94 2.89
CA MET A 132 6.85 -2.71 2.35
C MET A 132 7.96 -2.13 3.23
N ILE A 133 7.80 -2.19 4.56
CA ILE A 133 8.86 -1.81 5.50
C ILE A 133 10.09 -2.71 5.31
N ASN A 134 9.88 -4.02 5.20
CA ASN A 134 10.96 -4.98 4.99
C ASN A 134 11.71 -4.74 3.67
N PHE A 135 11.00 -4.48 2.58
CA PHE A 135 11.61 -4.13 1.30
C PHE A 135 12.35 -2.80 1.37
N ALA A 136 11.79 -1.79 2.03
CA ALA A 136 12.46 -0.50 2.22
C ALA A 136 13.81 -0.66 2.93
N PHE A 137 13.86 -1.40 4.04
CA PHE A 137 15.14 -1.68 4.72
C PHE A 137 16.09 -2.52 3.88
N SER A 138 15.59 -3.52 3.16
CA SER A 138 16.41 -4.37 2.30
C SER A 138 17.10 -3.55 1.20
N ASN A 139 16.33 -2.71 0.51
CA ASN A 139 16.85 -1.88 -0.58
C ASN A 139 17.78 -0.78 -0.04
N PHE A 140 17.45 -0.18 1.11
CA PHE A 140 18.30 0.83 1.75
C PHE A 140 19.65 0.25 2.19
N GLN A 141 19.67 -0.96 2.76
CA GLN A 141 20.94 -1.63 3.10
C GLN A 141 21.75 -1.93 1.84
N GLN A 142 21.10 -2.36 0.76
CA GLN A 142 21.76 -2.64 -0.51
C GLN A 142 22.40 -1.38 -1.12
N LEU A 143 21.75 -0.21 -1.01
CA LEU A 143 22.34 1.08 -1.43
C LEU A 143 23.64 1.43 -0.71
N GLY A 144 23.75 1.08 0.57
CA GLY A 144 24.97 1.28 1.36
C GLY A 144 26.05 0.24 1.13
N SER A 145 25.82 -0.76 0.26
CA SER A 145 26.78 -1.81 0.01
C SER A 145 27.99 -1.29 -0.79
N PRO A 146 29.24 -1.58 -0.36
CA PRO A 146 30.44 -1.16 -1.09
C PRO A 146 30.56 -1.83 -2.47
N SER A 147 29.78 -2.89 -2.72
CA SER A 147 29.73 -3.59 -4.02
C SER A 147 28.99 -2.82 -5.12
N ILE A 148 28.22 -1.78 -4.77
CA ILE A 148 27.42 -1.01 -5.72
C ILE A 148 28.07 0.35 -5.91
N SER A 149 28.65 0.56 -7.10
CA SER A 149 29.24 1.85 -7.46
C SER A 149 28.20 2.95 -7.58
N PHE A 150 28.49 4.14 -7.06
CA PHE A 150 27.60 5.30 -7.09
C PHE A 150 27.26 5.70 -8.54
N PHE A 151 26.00 6.07 -8.79
CA PHE A 151 25.44 6.36 -10.12
C PHE A 151 25.48 5.23 -11.16
N SER A 152 25.93 4.03 -10.81
CA SER A 152 25.78 2.86 -11.69
C SER A 152 24.31 2.50 -11.93
N TYR A 153 24.02 1.72 -12.97
CA TYR A 153 22.68 1.20 -13.21
C TYR A 153 22.11 0.47 -11.98
N SER A 154 22.90 -0.42 -11.37
CA SER A 154 22.52 -1.15 -10.15
C SER A 154 22.22 -0.21 -8.97
N PHE A 155 22.98 0.88 -8.84
CA PHE A 155 22.70 1.90 -7.83
C PHE A 155 21.37 2.59 -8.07
N LEU A 156 21.12 3.08 -9.30
CA LEU A 156 19.89 3.78 -9.66
C LEU A 156 18.66 2.85 -9.55
N LEU A 157 18.79 1.60 -9.97
CA LEU A 157 17.75 0.58 -9.80
C LEU A 157 17.37 0.39 -8.33
N THR A 158 18.38 0.17 -7.48
CA THR A 158 18.17 0.00 -6.03
C THR A 158 17.60 1.27 -5.40
N LEU A 159 18.05 2.45 -5.85
CA LEU A 159 17.58 3.75 -5.35
C LEU A 159 16.09 3.96 -5.65
N PHE A 160 15.68 3.72 -6.90
CA PHE A 160 14.29 3.90 -7.30
C PHE A 160 13.35 2.89 -6.63
N PHE A 161 13.76 1.63 -6.44
CA PHE A 161 12.99 0.68 -5.64
C PHE A 161 12.96 1.04 -4.14
N THR A 162 14.03 1.65 -3.60
CA THR A 162 14.03 2.17 -2.22
C THR A 162 13.01 3.29 -2.06
N ILE A 163 12.99 4.26 -2.97
CA ILE A 163 12.02 5.38 -2.95
C ILE A 163 10.58 4.83 -3.04
N ASP A 164 10.32 3.93 -3.99
CA ASP A 164 9.01 3.28 -4.16
C ASP A 164 8.53 2.61 -2.86
N THR A 165 9.35 1.74 -2.29
CA THR A 165 9.00 0.96 -1.10
C THR A 165 8.85 1.83 0.16
N ILE A 166 9.62 2.92 0.30
CA ILE A 166 9.42 3.91 1.38
C ILE A 166 8.07 4.61 1.23
N ILE A 167 7.71 5.06 0.02
CA ILE A 167 6.43 5.73 -0.22
C ILE A 167 5.27 4.80 0.15
N PHE A 168 5.30 3.54 -0.30
CA PHE A 168 4.27 2.58 0.06
C PHE A 168 4.27 2.27 1.56
N ALA A 169 5.41 2.13 2.22
CA ALA A 169 5.49 1.91 3.67
C ALA A 169 4.84 3.08 4.46
N VAL A 170 5.14 4.33 4.08
CA VAL A 170 4.53 5.52 4.69
C VAL A 170 3.02 5.56 4.41
N ALA A 171 2.61 5.33 3.17
CA ALA A 171 1.21 5.37 2.78
C ALA A 171 0.38 4.29 3.52
N TYR A 172 0.89 3.06 3.67
CA TYR A 172 0.19 2.04 4.46
C TYR A 172 0.12 2.38 5.96
N SER A 173 1.11 3.09 6.49
CA SER A 173 1.18 3.48 7.90
C SER A 173 0.19 4.58 8.26
N LEU A 174 -0.02 5.53 7.35
CA LEU A 174 -0.77 6.76 7.62
C LEU A 174 -2.17 6.77 7.00
N GLU A 175 -3.12 7.27 7.77
CA GLU A 175 -4.47 7.59 7.30
C GLU A 175 -4.92 8.89 7.96
N SER A 176 -5.17 9.92 7.16
CA SER A 176 -5.55 11.24 7.64
C SER A 176 -6.42 11.97 6.62
N SER A 177 -7.47 12.63 7.10
CA SER A 177 -8.31 13.51 6.29
C SER A 177 -7.52 14.70 5.74
N TYR A 178 -6.54 15.22 6.49
CA TYR A 178 -5.67 16.31 6.05
C TYR A 178 -4.85 15.94 4.82
N LEU A 179 -4.34 14.70 4.78
CA LEU A 179 -3.59 14.16 3.65
C LEU A 179 -4.48 13.65 2.51
N LYS A 180 -5.82 13.74 2.68
CA LYS A 180 -6.82 13.25 1.73
C LYS A 180 -6.56 11.80 1.28
N ASN A 181 -6.12 10.95 2.21
CA ASN A 181 -5.74 9.56 1.93
C ASN A 181 -6.56 8.54 2.75
N THR A 182 -7.72 8.96 3.26
CA THR A 182 -8.67 8.08 3.92
C THR A 182 -9.15 6.99 2.97
N VAL A 183 -9.34 5.79 3.49
CA VAL A 183 -9.77 4.66 2.66
C VAL A 183 -11.27 4.77 2.41
N ARG A 184 -11.65 4.91 1.15
CA ARG A 184 -13.04 4.95 0.69
C ARG A 184 -13.60 3.54 0.55
N SER A 185 -12.82 2.61 -0.02
CA SER A 185 -13.23 1.21 -0.20
C SER A 185 -12.02 0.30 -0.41
N VAL A 186 -12.24 -1.02 -0.30
CA VAL A 186 -11.24 -2.07 -0.54
C VAL A 186 -11.79 -3.05 -1.58
N GLU A 187 -10.94 -3.54 -2.47
CA GLU A 187 -11.26 -4.49 -3.54
C GLU A 187 -12.04 -5.68 -2.95
N PRO A 188 -13.32 -5.87 -3.35
CA PRO A 188 -14.17 -6.87 -2.73
C PRO A 188 -14.05 -8.27 -3.36
N THR A 189 -13.39 -8.41 -4.52
CA THR A 189 -13.41 -9.65 -5.31
C THR A 189 -12.18 -10.52 -5.04
N LEU A 190 -12.40 -11.84 -5.01
CA LEU A 190 -11.30 -12.80 -4.90
C LEU A 190 -10.30 -12.65 -6.06
N LEU A 191 -10.79 -12.38 -7.27
CA LEU A 191 -9.94 -12.19 -8.45
C LEU A 191 -8.94 -11.04 -8.26
N GLY A 192 -9.39 -9.88 -7.76
CA GLY A 192 -8.51 -8.74 -7.51
C GLY A 192 -7.47 -9.03 -6.44
N TRP A 193 -7.88 -9.69 -5.35
CA TRP A 193 -6.96 -10.14 -4.30
C TRP A 193 -5.92 -11.13 -4.85
N THR A 194 -6.34 -12.16 -5.58
CA THR A 194 -5.44 -13.16 -6.16
C THR A 194 -4.47 -12.53 -7.16
N ALA A 195 -4.95 -11.69 -8.08
CA ALA A 195 -4.11 -11.00 -9.07
C ALA A 195 -3.05 -10.11 -8.41
N SER A 196 -3.38 -9.49 -7.27
CA SER A 196 -2.43 -8.67 -6.51
C SER A 196 -1.45 -9.53 -5.70
N LEU A 197 -1.94 -10.50 -4.92
CA LEU A 197 -1.14 -11.31 -4.01
C LEU A 197 -0.14 -12.23 -4.72
N ILE A 198 -0.46 -12.76 -5.90
CA ILE A 198 0.46 -13.59 -6.71
C ILE A 198 1.79 -12.86 -6.98
N CYS A 199 1.79 -11.53 -7.02
CA CYS A 199 2.99 -10.72 -7.26
C CYS A 199 3.89 -10.53 -6.03
N TYR A 200 3.51 -11.04 -4.86
CA TYR A 200 4.23 -10.83 -3.60
C TYR A 200 4.59 -12.16 -2.90
N PRO A 201 5.66 -12.19 -2.09
CA PRO A 201 5.97 -13.34 -1.25
C PRO A 201 4.80 -13.69 -0.31
N PRO A 202 4.56 -15.00 -0.05
CA PRO A 202 5.30 -16.15 -0.59
C PRO A 202 4.77 -16.61 -1.94
N PHE A 203 3.66 -16.03 -2.42
CA PHE A 203 2.92 -16.52 -3.58
C PHE A 203 3.75 -16.41 -4.86
N ASN A 204 4.48 -15.31 -5.05
CA ASN A 204 5.36 -15.15 -6.22
C ASN A 204 6.44 -16.24 -6.27
N THR A 205 7.02 -16.60 -5.13
CA THR A 205 8.01 -17.68 -5.02
C THR A 205 7.39 -19.04 -5.32
N ILE A 206 6.17 -19.30 -4.85
CA ILE A 206 5.47 -20.56 -5.10
C ILE A 206 5.13 -20.69 -6.58
N VAL A 207 4.52 -19.66 -7.18
CA VAL A 207 4.16 -19.64 -8.61
C VAL A 207 5.43 -19.70 -9.47
N GLY A 208 6.48 -18.99 -9.09
CA GLY A 208 7.78 -18.98 -9.78
C GLY A 208 8.51 -20.33 -9.82
N LYS A 209 8.12 -21.31 -8.98
CA LYS A 209 8.62 -22.70 -9.11
C LYS A 209 8.09 -23.41 -10.35
N TYR A 210 6.90 -23.01 -10.81
CA TYR A 210 6.21 -23.64 -11.94
C TYR A 210 6.23 -22.76 -13.20
N ILE A 211 6.24 -21.44 -13.03
CA ILE A 211 6.26 -20.46 -14.12
C ILE A 211 7.65 -19.82 -14.23
N PRO A 212 8.39 -20.06 -15.33
CA PRO A 212 9.73 -19.50 -15.52
C PRO A 212 9.73 -17.96 -15.50
N TRP A 213 10.71 -17.35 -14.80
CA TRP A 213 10.84 -15.89 -14.70
C TRP A 213 11.77 -15.29 -15.76
N GLY A 214 13.01 -15.79 -15.86
CA GLY A 214 14.00 -15.41 -16.87
C GLY A 214 14.54 -13.96 -16.83
N ALA A 215 13.74 -12.98 -16.39
CA ALA A 215 14.15 -11.59 -16.26
C ALA A 215 15.22 -11.41 -15.17
N ASN A 216 16.22 -10.57 -15.45
CA ASN A 216 17.33 -10.29 -14.55
C ASN A 216 17.53 -8.77 -14.35
N ASP A 217 17.27 -8.26 -13.16
CA ASP A 217 17.39 -6.84 -12.84
C ASP A 217 18.84 -6.31 -12.95
N HIS A 218 19.85 -7.18 -12.97
CA HIS A 218 21.26 -6.83 -13.20
C HIS A 218 21.78 -7.44 -14.50
N VAL A 219 20.98 -7.34 -15.57
CA VAL A 219 21.28 -7.91 -16.89
C VAL A 219 22.53 -7.31 -17.56
N PHE A 220 23.30 -8.16 -18.22
CA PHE A 220 24.31 -7.79 -19.23
C PHE A 220 23.86 -8.29 -20.59
N PHE A 221 24.19 -7.54 -21.64
CA PHE A 221 23.85 -7.87 -23.02
C PHE A 221 25.10 -8.35 -23.78
N TRP A 222 24.92 -8.77 -25.03
CA TRP A 222 25.97 -9.40 -25.86
C TRP A 222 27.25 -8.58 -26.03
N ASN A 223 27.19 -7.26 -25.86
CA ASN A 223 28.37 -6.40 -25.82
C ASN A 223 28.16 -5.19 -24.89
N GLN A 224 29.25 -4.48 -24.59
CA GLN A 224 29.26 -3.35 -23.65
C GLN A 224 28.40 -2.17 -24.13
N THR A 225 28.45 -1.84 -25.42
CA THR A 225 27.67 -0.72 -25.99
C THR A 225 26.17 -0.96 -25.84
N LEU A 226 25.70 -2.15 -26.23
CA LEU A 226 24.29 -2.54 -26.05
C LEU A 226 23.91 -2.56 -24.57
N THR A 227 24.80 -3.04 -23.70
CA THR A 227 24.56 -3.04 -22.26
C THR A 227 24.32 -1.63 -21.74
N MET A 228 25.18 -0.69 -22.09
CA MET A 228 25.03 0.71 -21.67
C MET A 228 23.78 1.38 -22.26
N SER A 229 23.48 1.13 -23.54
CA SER A 229 22.26 1.64 -24.19
C SER A 229 20.98 1.12 -23.52
N PHE A 230 20.91 -0.18 -23.24
CA PHE A 230 19.74 -0.75 -22.55
C PHE A 230 19.68 -0.34 -21.09
N HIS A 231 20.81 -0.25 -20.37
CA HIS A 231 20.83 0.29 -19.00
C HIS A 231 20.27 1.72 -18.96
N PHE A 232 20.64 2.57 -19.92
CA PHE A 232 20.06 3.93 -20.02
C PHE A 232 18.54 3.89 -20.23
N LEU A 233 18.05 3.04 -21.14
CA LEU A 233 16.61 2.84 -21.35
C LEU A 233 15.90 2.30 -20.09
N LEU A 234 16.51 1.35 -19.40
CA LEU A 234 15.98 0.76 -18.17
C LEU A 234 15.88 1.81 -17.05
N VAL A 235 16.85 2.72 -16.94
CA VAL A 235 16.80 3.87 -16.02
C VAL A 235 15.61 4.78 -16.34
N ILE A 236 15.34 5.07 -17.62
CA ILE A 236 14.16 5.87 -18.01
C ILE A 236 12.86 5.16 -17.61
N LEU A 237 12.74 3.85 -17.84
CA LEU A 237 11.58 3.06 -17.44
C LEU A 237 11.40 3.06 -15.91
N LEU A 238 12.50 2.93 -15.15
CA LEU A 238 12.48 3.01 -13.70
C LEU A 238 12.08 4.40 -13.18
N LEU A 239 12.50 5.48 -13.86
CA LEU A 239 12.07 6.84 -13.56
C LEU A 239 10.56 7.01 -13.74
N ILE A 240 9.99 6.45 -14.82
CA ILE A 240 8.52 6.45 -15.02
C ILE A 240 7.84 5.60 -13.93
N TYR A 241 8.40 4.45 -13.59
CA TYR A 241 7.90 3.60 -12.52
C TYR A 241 7.86 4.35 -11.18
N VAL A 242 8.98 4.91 -10.72
CA VAL A 242 9.06 5.58 -9.41
C VAL A 242 8.29 6.91 -9.38
N SER A 243 8.24 7.64 -10.50
CA SER A 243 7.42 8.86 -10.60
C SER A 243 5.92 8.57 -10.43
N SER A 244 5.47 7.37 -10.81
CA SER A 244 4.11 6.90 -10.54
C SER A 244 3.86 6.78 -9.03
N SER A 245 4.82 6.24 -8.27
CA SER A 245 4.72 6.13 -6.81
C SER A 245 4.80 7.49 -6.13
N ILE A 246 5.69 8.37 -6.57
CA ILE A 246 5.78 9.77 -6.10
C ILE A 246 4.46 10.51 -6.36
N ALA A 247 3.84 10.29 -7.52
CA ALA A 247 2.57 10.89 -7.85
C ALA A 247 1.44 10.41 -6.92
N LEU A 248 1.40 9.11 -6.60
CA LEU A 248 0.45 8.56 -5.62
C LEU A 248 0.69 9.11 -4.21
N GLY A 249 1.95 9.20 -3.78
CA GLY A 249 2.32 9.68 -2.45
C GLY A 249 1.62 8.90 -1.35
N THR A 250 0.95 9.61 -0.43
CA THR A 250 0.23 9.03 0.72
C THR A 250 -1.01 8.22 0.35
N LYS A 251 -1.44 8.28 -0.92
CA LYS A 251 -2.55 7.47 -1.47
C LYS A 251 -2.07 6.12 -2.02
N ALA A 252 -0.75 5.90 -2.13
CA ALA A 252 -0.19 4.66 -2.66
C ALA A 252 -0.62 3.46 -1.81
N SER A 253 -1.37 2.54 -2.41
CA SER A 253 -1.85 1.35 -1.73
C SER A 253 -2.40 0.36 -2.75
N ASN A 254 -2.17 -0.93 -2.52
CA ASN A 254 -2.76 -2.01 -3.30
C ASN A 254 -4.18 -2.27 -2.78
N LEU A 255 -5.08 -2.69 -3.67
CA LEU A 255 -6.43 -3.17 -3.33
C LEU A 255 -7.34 -2.14 -2.65
N THR A 256 -6.98 -0.86 -2.59
CA THR A 256 -7.79 0.15 -1.88
C THR A 256 -8.02 1.37 -2.74
N ASN A 257 -9.21 1.96 -2.63
CA ASN A 257 -9.46 3.31 -3.09
C ASN A 257 -9.16 4.31 -1.96
N ARG A 258 -8.13 5.15 -2.16
CA ARG A 258 -7.75 6.26 -1.26
C ARG A 258 -7.85 7.63 -1.94
N GLY A 259 -8.66 7.70 -2.99
CA GLY A 259 -8.82 8.86 -3.86
C GLY A 259 -7.97 8.78 -5.12
N ILE A 260 -8.45 9.45 -6.16
CA ILE A 260 -7.88 9.37 -7.52
C ILE A 260 -6.73 10.35 -7.70
N VAL A 261 -5.76 9.98 -8.53
CA VAL A 261 -4.58 10.78 -8.88
C VAL A 261 -4.52 10.88 -10.40
N SER A 262 -4.46 12.11 -10.91
CA SER A 262 -4.47 12.41 -12.35
C SER A 262 -3.30 13.29 -12.81
N LYS A 263 -2.32 13.57 -11.93
CA LYS A 263 -1.08 14.28 -12.28
C LYS A 263 -0.08 13.32 -12.92
N PHE A 264 0.91 13.85 -13.63
CA PHE A 264 1.98 13.05 -14.25
C PHE A 264 2.55 12.01 -13.27
N PRO A 265 2.79 10.75 -13.69
CA PRO A 265 2.59 10.21 -15.06
C PRO A 265 1.16 9.75 -15.39
N TYR A 266 0.24 9.78 -14.42
CA TYR A 266 -1.16 9.37 -14.60
C TYR A 266 -1.96 10.27 -15.55
N SER A 267 -1.47 11.47 -15.87
CA SER A 267 -2.09 12.32 -16.90
C SER A 267 -1.91 11.80 -18.33
N ILE A 268 -0.98 10.86 -18.54
CA ILE A 268 -0.67 10.30 -19.87
C ILE A 268 -1.34 8.94 -20.02
N VAL A 269 -1.07 7.98 -19.14
CA VAL A 269 -1.70 6.66 -19.16
C VAL A 269 -2.21 6.31 -17.77
N ARG A 270 -3.22 5.44 -17.68
CA ARG A 270 -3.83 5.10 -16.39
C ARG A 270 -2.96 4.19 -15.50
N HIS A 271 -2.08 3.38 -16.09
CA HIS A 271 -1.23 2.42 -15.38
C HIS A 271 0.26 2.55 -15.73
N PRO A 272 0.90 3.72 -15.49
CA PRO A 272 2.28 4.01 -15.90
C PRO A 272 3.31 3.10 -15.21
N ALA A 273 3.12 2.79 -13.93
CA ALA A 273 3.99 1.86 -13.21
C ALA A 273 3.94 0.44 -13.79
N HIS A 274 2.74 -0.06 -14.14
CA HIS A 274 2.57 -1.41 -14.66
C HIS A 274 3.23 -1.57 -16.03
N ILE A 275 3.00 -0.64 -16.96
CA ILE A 275 3.58 -0.73 -18.29
C ILE A 275 5.11 -0.61 -18.25
N SER A 276 5.65 0.35 -17.48
CA SER A 276 7.11 0.52 -17.36
C SER A 276 7.79 -0.71 -16.77
N LYS A 277 7.18 -1.32 -15.74
CA LYS A 277 7.70 -2.53 -15.10
C LYS A 277 7.63 -3.76 -16.00
N CYS A 278 6.53 -3.95 -16.73
CA CYS A 278 6.41 -5.06 -17.67
C CYS A 278 7.42 -4.90 -18.82
N THR A 279 7.55 -3.69 -19.39
CA THR A 279 8.54 -3.41 -20.44
C THR A 279 9.97 -3.62 -19.94
N LEU A 280 10.27 -3.22 -18.71
CA LEU A 280 11.56 -3.49 -18.06
C LEU A 280 11.86 -5.01 -18.06
N TRP A 281 10.92 -5.84 -17.62
CA TRP A 281 11.11 -7.29 -17.59
C TRP A 281 11.27 -7.93 -18.98
N TRP A 282 10.53 -7.46 -19.97
CA TRP A 282 10.70 -7.90 -21.36
C TRP A 282 12.06 -7.51 -21.95
N ILE A 283 12.66 -6.40 -21.51
CA ILE A 283 14.03 -6.04 -21.91
C ILE A 283 15.06 -6.89 -21.17
N THR A 284 14.91 -7.08 -19.86
CA THR A 284 15.91 -7.79 -19.04
C THR A 284 15.95 -9.30 -19.27
N ILE A 285 14.93 -9.88 -19.92
CA ILE A 285 14.91 -11.28 -20.32
C ILE A 285 15.57 -11.55 -21.67
N LEU A 286 15.83 -10.52 -22.49
CA LEU A 286 16.31 -10.68 -23.88
C LEU A 286 17.56 -11.59 -24.02
N PRO A 287 18.61 -11.49 -23.19
CA PRO A 287 19.82 -12.30 -23.38
C PRO A 287 19.60 -13.81 -23.20
N VAL A 288 18.56 -14.20 -22.48
CA VAL A 288 18.25 -15.61 -22.18
C VAL A 288 16.96 -16.08 -22.86
N LEU A 289 16.30 -15.22 -23.65
CA LEU A 289 14.96 -15.44 -24.15
C LEU A 289 14.87 -16.75 -24.96
N ASN A 290 13.96 -17.62 -24.53
CA ASN A 290 13.57 -18.84 -25.21
C ASN A 290 12.07 -19.05 -25.00
N TRP A 291 11.49 -20.07 -25.65
CA TRP A 291 10.03 -20.30 -25.59
C TRP A 291 9.47 -20.46 -24.17
N LYS A 292 10.20 -21.12 -23.26
CA LYS A 292 9.76 -21.31 -21.87
C LYS A 292 9.71 -19.98 -21.12
N PHE A 293 10.74 -19.15 -21.29
CA PHE A 293 10.80 -17.81 -20.69
C PHE A 293 9.82 -16.82 -21.32
N PHE A 294 9.58 -16.93 -22.63
CA PHE A 294 8.54 -16.16 -23.31
C PHE A 294 7.15 -16.46 -22.71
N LEU A 295 6.76 -17.74 -22.63
CA LEU A 295 5.47 -18.15 -22.05
C LEU A 295 5.34 -17.71 -20.58
N GLY A 296 6.41 -17.87 -19.80
CA GLY A 296 6.44 -17.43 -18.42
C GLY A 296 6.26 -15.92 -18.28
N MET A 297 6.99 -15.13 -19.07
CA MET A 297 6.87 -13.67 -19.07
C MET A 297 5.50 -13.18 -19.59
N SER A 298 4.91 -13.88 -20.57
CA SER A 298 3.53 -13.64 -21.00
C SER A 298 2.53 -13.87 -19.87
N PHE A 299 2.70 -14.94 -19.07
CA PHE A 299 1.88 -15.17 -17.88
C PHE A 299 2.00 -14.03 -16.86
N TRP A 300 3.22 -13.61 -16.52
CA TRP A 300 3.42 -12.52 -15.56
C TRP A 300 2.88 -11.18 -16.07
N THR A 301 3.03 -10.91 -17.37
CA THR A 301 2.41 -9.75 -18.02
C THR A 301 0.88 -9.81 -17.93
N PHE A 302 0.29 -10.99 -18.13
CA PHE A 302 -1.15 -11.20 -18.01
C PHE A 302 -1.64 -11.00 -16.56
N VAL A 303 -0.88 -11.43 -15.55
CA VAL A 303 -1.20 -11.16 -14.14
C VAL A 303 -1.23 -9.64 -13.87
N TYR A 304 -0.29 -8.87 -14.42
CA TYR A 304 -0.29 -7.40 -14.30
C TYR A 304 -1.47 -6.76 -15.04
N TYR A 305 -1.85 -7.29 -16.20
CA TYR A 305 -3.07 -6.88 -16.89
C TYR A 305 -4.31 -7.14 -16.02
N LEU A 306 -4.45 -8.33 -15.44
CA LEU A 306 -5.57 -8.68 -14.55
C LEU A 306 -5.64 -7.75 -13.35
N ARG A 307 -4.50 -7.46 -12.72
CA ARG A 307 -4.39 -6.55 -11.58
C ARG A 307 -4.89 -5.15 -11.93
N ALA A 308 -4.42 -4.60 -13.06
CA ALA A 308 -4.91 -3.32 -13.57
C ALA A 308 -6.42 -3.37 -13.88
N TYR A 309 -6.90 -4.44 -14.53
CA TYR A 309 -8.31 -4.62 -14.87
C TYR A 309 -9.22 -4.65 -13.64
N THR A 310 -8.87 -5.44 -12.62
CA THR A 310 -9.64 -5.51 -11.36
C THR A 310 -9.61 -4.18 -10.63
N GLU A 311 -8.45 -3.52 -10.59
CA GLU A 311 -8.31 -2.19 -10.00
C GLU A 311 -9.21 -1.16 -10.71
N GLU A 312 -9.24 -1.10 -12.05
CA GLU A 312 -10.15 -0.17 -12.75
C GLU A 312 -11.61 -0.49 -12.47
N LYS A 313 -11.97 -1.78 -12.38
CA LYS A 313 -13.35 -2.21 -12.08
C LYS A 313 -13.77 -1.78 -10.68
N HIS A 314 -12.88 -1.92 -9.70
CA HIS A 314 -13.09 -1.46 -8.33
C HIS A 314 -13.16 0.06 -8.25
N LEU A 315 -12.20 0.77 -8.87
CA LEU A 315 -12.15 2.23 -8.85
C LEU A 315 -13.30 2.88 -9.62
N SER A 316 -13.89 2.21 -10.63
CA SER A 316 -15.05 2.72 -11.37
C SER A 316 -16.34 2.84 -10.54
N GLN A 317 -16.32 2.39 -9.27
CA GLN A 317 -17.38 2.69 -8.30
C GLN A 317 -17.27 4.13 -7.75
N ASP A 318 -16.12 4.77 -7.93
CA ASP A 318 -15.87 6.16 -7.55
C ASP A 318 -16.15 7.10 -8.75
N PRO A 319 -17.09 8.06 -8.62
CA PRO A 319 -17.37 9.03 -9.66
C PRO A 319 -16.14 9.80 -10.15
N ASP A 320 -15.19 10.10 -9.25
CA ASP A 320 -13.95 10.80 -9.59
C ASP A 320 -13.11 9.97 -10.59
N TYR A 321 -13.16 8.64 -10.50
CA TYR A 321 -12.43 7.75 -11.39
C TYR A 321 -13.06 7.68 -12.78
N ILE A 322 -14.39 7.74 -12.86
CA ILE A 322 -15.11 7.76 -14.15
C ILE A 322 -14.70 9.01 -14.94
N VAL A 323 -14.73 10.17 -14.28
CA VAL A 323 -14.29 11.45 -14.90
C VAL A 323 -12.82 11.39 -15.30
N TYR A 324 -11.96 10.79 -14.48
CA TYR A 324 -10.55 10.61 -14.82
C TYR A 324 -10.37 9.70 -16.05
N LYS A 325 -11.13 8.60 -16.14
CA LYS A 325 -11.07 7.64 -17.24
C LYS A 325 -11.49 8.25 -18.58
N GLU A 326 -12.42 9.20 -18.58
CA GLU A 326 -12.80 9.96 -19.78
C GLU A 326 -11.68 10.88 -20.26
N LYS A 327 -10.94 11.49 -19.33
CA LYS A 327 -9.80 12.38 -19.64
C LYS A 327 -8.59 11.60 -20.13
N VAL A 328 -8.26 10.48 -19.49
CA VAL A 328 -7.08 9.66 -19.79
C VAL A 328 -7.52 8.35 -20.42
N LYS A 329 -7.67 8.39 -21.75
CA LYS A 329 -8.24 7.28 -22.53
C LYS A 329 -7.36 6.03 -22.46
N TRP A 330 -6.05 6.20 -22.52
CA TRP A 330 -5.11 5.07 -22.64
C TRP A 330 -4.84 4.40 -21.29
N LYS A 331 -4.92 3.06 -21.28
CA LYS A 331 -4.65 2.26 -20.10
C LYS A 331 -3.16 2.10 -19.87
N PHE A 332 -2.42 1.70 -20.91
CA PHE A 332 -1.01 1.36 -20.81
C PHE A 332 -0.14 2.07 -21.85
N ILE A 333 -0.57 2.10 -23.12
CA ILE A 333 0.23 2.62 -24.23
C ILE A 333 -0.56 3.71 -24.96
N PRO A 334 -0.03 4.93 -25.13
CA PRO A 334 -0.69 5.96 -25.91
C PRO A 334 -1.01 5.48 -27.33
N GLY A 335 -2.25 5.68 -27.76
CA GLY A 335 -2.73 5.24 -29.09
C GLY A 335 -3.09 3.75 -29.18
N LEU A 336 -2.83 2.95 -28.15
CA LEU A 336 -3.15 1.52 -28.10
C LEU A 336 -3.82 1.18 -26.76
N ILE A 337 -5.16 1.24 -26.78
CA ILE A 337 -6.10 0.95 -25.67
C ILE A 337 -5.93 1.82 -24.43
#